data_AF-A0A5P6P6J1-F1
#
_entry.id   AF-A0A5P6P6J1-F1
#
_cell.length_a   1.000
_cell.length_b   1.000
_cell.length_c   1.000
_cell.angle_alpha   90.00
_cell.angle_beta   90.00
_cell.angle_gamma   90.00
#
_symmetry.space_group_name_H-M   'P 1'
#
loop_
_entity.id
_entity.type
_entity.pdbx_description
1 polymer ?
#
loop_
_entity_poly.entity_id
_entity_poly.type
_entity_poly.pdbx_seq_one_letter_code
_entity_poly.pdbx_strand_id
1 'polypeptide(L)'
;MLDKPAQTASVRTSGPLSGFRVVEFAGIGPGPFACMMLADMGADVVTLDRVGARKSMKSVAGRGRKVIELDLKDKAAIAQVLDLLANADALVEGFRPGVMERLGLGPDVVLARNPKLVYGRMTGWGQEGPLANAAGHDINYISITGALAAIGPKEAPVPPLNLVGDFGGGALYLVVGVLAALLEAQKSGKGQVVDAAMCDGAASLMSFFFDMKTLGRWTEGRDRNFLDGGAHFYGVYECACGHFVSIGSIEPQFYALLREHAALTDADFDAQMDPKAWPALKEKLKAVFKSKTREDWCKIMEGTDICFAPVLTMSEATEHPHMVARNVFIERHGVKQPGPAPRFSRTPSTVREPEGAEIGAVTAAWKLRK
;
A
#
# COMPACT_ATOMS: atom_id res chain seq x y z
N MET A 1 3.57 3.75 -33.30
CA MET A 1 4.53 2.84 -33.93
C MET A 1 5.46 2.38 -32.80
N LEU A 2 5.27 1.16 -32.31
CA LEU A 2 6.05 0.64 -31.18
C LEU A 2 7.41 0.18 -31.72
N ASP A 3 8.50 0.72 -31.18
CA ASP A 3 9.83 0.18 -31.41
C ASP A 3 9.86 -1.29 -30.95
N LYS A 4 10.34 -2.18 -31.81
CA LYS A 4 10.47 -3.62 -31.50
C LYS A 4 11.44 -3.79 -30.33
N PRO A 5 11.04 -4.43 -29.22
CA PRO A 5 12.01 -4.87 -28.23
C PRO A 5 12.85 -6.01 -28.81
N ALA A 6 14.16 -5.97 -28.56
CA ALA A 6 15.04 -7.11 -28.77
C ALA A 6 14.48 -8.35 -28.06
N GLN A 7 14.59 -9.51 -28.70
CA GLN A 7 14.19 -10.81 -28.15
C GLN A 7 14.95 -11.05 -26.83
N THR A 8 14.32 -10.70 -25.71
CA THR A 8 14.75 -11.09 -24.38
C THR A 8 14.17 -12.48 -24.12
N ALA A 9 15.04 -13.43 -23.78
CA ALA A 9 14.61 -14.74 -23.34
C ALA A 9 13.52 -14.60 -22.27
N SER A 10 12.41 -15.30 -22.45
CA SER A 10 11.29 -15.36 -21.49
C SER A 10 11.84 -15.65 -20.09
N VAL A 11 11.88 -14.62 -19.24
CA VAL A 11 12.21 -14.78 -17.82
C VAL A 11 11.13 -15.68 -17.25
N ARG A 12 11.52 -16.89 -16.80
CA ARG A 12 10.57 -17.82 -16.16
C ARG A 12 9.86 -17.08 -15.03
N THR A 13 8.52 -17.12 -15.04
CA THR A 13 7.70 -16.52 -13.98
C THR A 13 8.12 -17.07 -12.62
N SER A 14 8.63 -16.18 -11.78
CA SER A 14 9.12 -16.49 -10.42
C SER A 14 8.28 -15.75 -9.38
N GLY A 15 8.36 -16.19 -8.12
CA GLY A 15 7.55 -15.67 -7.02
C GLY A 15 6.54 -16.69 -6.48
N PRO A 16 5.98 -16.45 -5.27
CA PRO A 16 5.10 -17.41 -4.59
C PRO A 16 3.72 -17.59 -5.25
N LEU A 17 3.31 -16.66 -6.13
CA LEU A 17 2.04 -16.72 -6.86
C LEU A 17 2.20 -17.17 -8.32
N SER A 18 3.38 -17.70 -8.68
CA SER A 18 3.59 -18.29 -10.00
C SER A 18 2.56 -19.40 -10.26
N GLY A 19 1.84 -19.29 -11.36
CA GLY A 19 0.77 -20.22 -11.75
C GLY A 19 -0.65 -19.69 -11.57
N PHE A 20 -0.87 -18.72 -10.67
CA PHE A 20 -2.17 -18.07 -10.50
C PHE A 20 -2.46 -17.07 -11.63
N ARG A 21 -3.73 -16.95 -11.99
CA ARG A 21 -4.24 -16.12 -13.09
C ARG A 21 -5.24 -15.12 -12.53
N VAL A 22 -4.97 -13.84 -12.73
CA VAL A 22 -5.79 -12.76 -12.18
C VAL A 22 -6.25 -11.85 -13.29
N VAL A 23 -7.55 -11.59 -13.36
CA VAL A 23 -8.12 -10.60 -14.28
C VAL A 23 -8.43 -9.32 -13.52
N GLU A 24 -7.77 -8.23 -13.90
CA GLU A 24 -8.03 -6.90 -13.34
C GLU A 24 -8.91 -6.11 -14.30
N PHE A 25 -10.01 -5.54 -13.81
CA PHE A 25 -10.72 -4.48 -14.51
C PHE A 25 -10.06 -3.14 -14.16
N ALA A 26 -9.57 -2.43 -15.18
CA ALA A 26 -8.79 -1.21 -14.98
C ALA A 26 -9.54 -0.18 -14.13
N GLY A 27 -8.85 0.31 -13.10
CA GLY A 27 -9.34 1.32 -12.17
C GLY A 27 -8.22 2.27 -11.77
N ILE A 28 -8.40 2.93 -10.63
CA ILE A 28 -7.42 3.85 -10.03
C ILE A 28 -7.17 3.48 -8.57
N GLY A 29 -6.05 3.92 -8.01
CA GLY A 29 -5.73 3.79 -6.58
C GLY A 29 -5.55 2.34 -6.13
N PRO A 30 -6.41 1.81 -5.25
CA PRO A 30 -6.18 0.54 -4.56
C PRO A 30 -6.12 -0.69 -5.47
N GLY A 31 -7.02 -0.81 -6.44
CA GLY A 31 -7.10 -1.98 -7.33
C GLY A 31 -5.82 -2.20 -8.14
N PRO A 32 -5.32 -1.20 -8.88
CA PRO A 32 -4.06 -1.29 -9.60
C PRO A 32 -2.85 -1.60 -8.71
N PHE A 33 -2.80 -1.03 -7.50
CA PHE A 33 -1.72 -1.30 -6.56
C PHE A 33 -1.74 -2.76 -6.06
N ALA A 34 -2.91 -3.30 -5.71
CA ALA A 34 -3.06 -4.69 -5.34
C ALA A 34 -2.63 -5.63 -6.49
N CYS A 35 -3.09 -5.36 -7.72
CA CYS A 35 -2.73 -6.15 -8.89
C CYS A 35 -1.24 -6.05 -9.24
N MET A 36 -0.59 -4.90 -9.00
CA MET A 36 0.87 -4.76 -9.09
C MET A 36 1.57 -5.72 -8.13
N MET A 37 1.14 -5.78 -6.87
CA MET A 37 1.73 -6.68 -5.86
C MET A 37 1.56 -8.15 -6.24
N LEU A 38 0.37 -8.55 -6.72
CA LEU A 38 0.11 -9.91 -7.19
C LEU A 38 1.01 -10.27 -8.39
N ALA A 39 1.17 -9.34 -9.34
CA ALA A 39 2.05 -9.51 -10.49
C ALA A 39 3.53 -9.63 -10.09
N ASP A 40 4.00 -8.79 -9.16
CA ASP A 40 5.37 -8.84 -8.64
C ASP A 40 5.66 -10.17 -7.93
N MET A 41 4.67 -10.72 -7.22
CA MET A 41 4.73 -12.04 -6.59
C MET A 41 4.55 -13.21 -7.58
N GLY A 42 4.44 -12.94 -8.87
CA GLY A 42 4.49 -13.96 -9.93
C GLY A 42 3.16 -14.35 -10.56
N ALA A 43 2.02 -13.79 -10.11
CA ALA A 43 0.73 -14.09 -10.72
C ALA A 43 0.67 -13.59 -12.18
N ASP A 44 0.00 -14.34 -13.06
CA ASP A 44 -0.28 -13.91 -14.44
C ASP A 44 -1.46 -12.93 -14.44
N VAL A 45 -1.16 -11.63 -14.34
CA VAL A 45 -2.16 -10.57 -14.23
C VAL A 45 -2.48 -10.01 -15.61
N VAL A 46 -3.76 -10.02 -15.95
CA VAL A 46 -4.33 -9.47 -17.19
C VAL A 46 -5.24 -8.31 -16.85
N THR A 47 -4.82 -7.10 -17.21
CA THR A 47 -5.62 -5.88 -17.09
C THR A 47 -6.50 -5.71 -18.33
N LEU A 48 -7.80 -5.62 -18.11
CA LEU A 48 -8.80 -5.21 -19.09
C LEU A 48 -8.97 -3.69 -18.99
N ASP A 49 -8.53 -2.97 -20.00
CA ASP A 49 -8.56 -1.51 -20.05
C ASP A 49 -9.43 -1.02 -21.21
N ARG A 50 -9.87 0.23 -21.13
CA ARG A 50 -10.63 0.87 -22.22
C ARG A 50 -9.71 1.15 -23.41
N VAL A 51 -10.28 1.06 -24.61
CA VAL A 51 -9.60 1.43 -25.85
C VAL A 51 -9.05 2.86 -25.76
N GLY A 52 -7.78 3.03 -26.16
CA GLY A 52 -7.12 4.34 -26.17
C GLY A 52 -6.64 4.84 -24.81
N ALA A 53 -6.63 4.00 -23.77
CA ALA A 53 -6.00 4.32 -22.51
C ALA A 53 -4.50 4.63 -22.69
N ARG A 54 -4.03 5.76 -22.16
CA ARG A 54 -2.61 6.14 -22.23
C ARG A 54 -1.79 5.25 -21.30
N LYS A 55 -0.96 4.39 -21.90
CA LYS A 55 -0.04 3.50 -21.18
C LYS A 55 1.35 4.11 -21.16
N SER A 56 2.02 3.97 -20.01
CA SER A 56 3.40 4.40 -19.84
C SER A 56 4.22 3.23 -19.32
N MET A 57 5.28 2.86 -20.04
CA MET A 57 6.25 1.86 -19.59
C MET A 57 6.93 2.27 -18.26
N LYS A 58 6.96 3.58 -17.99
CA LYS A 58 7.48 4.17 -16.75
C LYS A 58 6.51 4.07 -15.56
N SER A 59 5.25 3.65 -15.78
CA SER A 59 4.26 3.50 -14.70
C SER A 59 4.71 2.45 -13.68
N VAL A 60 4.82 2.83 -12.41
CA VAL A 60 5.17 1.89 -11.33
C VAL A 60 4.04 0.87 -11.13
N ALA A 61 2.81 1.35 -10.94
CA ALA A 61 1.63 0.49 -10.72
C ALA A 61 1.26 -0.40 -11.93
N GLY A 62 1.65 0.02 -13.14
CA GLY A 62 1.35 -0.73 -14.37
C GLY A 62 2.34 -1.85 -14.70
N ARG A 63 3.36 -2.12 -13.87
CA ARG A 63 4.41 -3.10 -14.19
C ARG A 63 3.90 -4.55 -14.08
N GLY A 64 4.49 -5.44 -14.87
CA GLY A 64 4.27 -6.88 -14.82
C GLY A 64 2.90 -7.37 -15.27
N ARG A 65 2.12 -6.54 -15.97
CA ARG A 65 0.76 -6.86 -16.42
C ARG A 65 0.68 -7.04 -17.93
N LYS A 66 -0.14 -8.00 -18.36
CA LYS A 66 -0.65 -8.04 -19.73
C LYS A 66 -1.82 -7.09 -19.82
N VAL A 67 -1.86 -6.24 -20.83
CA VAL A 67 -2.96 -5.28 -21.00
C VAL A 67 -3.72 -5.56 -22.28
N ILE A 68 -5.02 -5.77 -22.16
CA ILE A 68 -5.97 -5.97 -23.25
C ILE A 68 -6.87 -4.75 -23.30
N GLU A 69 -6.98 -4.12 -24.46
CA GLU A 69 -7.94 -3.03 -24.68
C GLU A 69 -9.24 -3.59 -25.23
N LEU A 70 -10.37 -3.20 -24.63
CA LEU A 70 -11.69 -3.58 -25.14
C LEU A 70 -12.76 -2.54 -24.77
N ASP A 71 -13.88 -2.58 -25.48
CA ASP A 71 -15.08 -1.83 -25.15
C ASP A 71 -16.08 -2.73 -24.42
N LEU A 72 -16.24 -2.53 -23.11
CA LEU A 72 -17.19 -3.29 -22.30
C LEU A 72 -18.68 -2.96 -22.61
N LYS A 73 -18.94 -2.05 -23.56
CA LYS A 73 -20.30 -1.86 -24.12
C LYS A 73 -20.62 -2.85 -25.24
N ASP A 74 -19.61 -3.48 -25.83
CA ASP A 74 -19.80 -4.51 -26.85
C ASP A 74 -20.10 -5.86 -26.21
N LYS A 75 -21.26 -6.43 -26.55
CA LYS A 75 -21.68 -7.76 -26.06
C LYS A 75 -20.72 -8.86 -26.49
N ALA A 76 -20.07 -8.74 -27.64
CA ALA A 76 -19.07 -9.72 -28.08
C ALA A 76 -17.83 -9.66 -27.18
N ALA A 77 -17.39 -8.47 -26.78
CA ALA A 77 -16.31 -8.29 -25.81
C ALA A 77 -16.68 -8.88 -24.44
N ILE A 78 -17.90 -8.68 -23.95
CA ILE A 78 -18.39 -9.30 -22.69
C ILE A 78 -18.32 -10.83 -22.75
N ALA A 79 -18.72 -11.44 -23.87
CA ALA A 79 -18.62 -12.90 -24.04
C ALA A 79 -17.16 -13.39 -23.99
N GLN A 80 -16.23 -12.67 -24.63
CA GLN A 80 -14.79 -12.98 -24.58
C GLN A 80 -14.22 -12.83 -23.16
N VAL A 81 -14.66 -11.82 -22.41
CA VAL A 81 -14.25 -11.63 -21.01
C VAL A 81 -14.75 -12.77 -20.14
N LEU A 82 -16.01 -13.21 -20.30
CA LEU A 82 -16.52 -14.37 -19.58
C LEU A 82 -15.76 -15.67 -19.92
N ASP A 83 -15.34 -15.84 -21.18
CA ASP A 83 -14.49 -16.97 -21.62
C ASP A 83 -13.10 -16.95 -20.95
N LEU A 84 -12.51 -15.76 -20.81
CA LEU A 84 -11.26 -15.56 -20.08
C LEU A 84 -11.44 -15.90 -18.60
N LEU A 85 -12.48 -15.36 -17.96
CA LEU A 85 -12.80 -15.56 -16.54
C LEU A 85 -13.11 -17.02 -16.20
N ALA A 86 -13.61 -17.83 -17.16
CA ALA A 86 -13.78 -19.27 -17.00
C ALA A 86 -12.46 -20.05 -16.77
N ASN A 87 -11.32 -19.39 -16.91
CA ASN A 87 -9.98 -19.95 -16.74
C ASN A 87 -9.10 -19.12 -15.79
N ALA A 88 -9.67 -18.12 -15.11
CA ALA A 88 -9.00 -17.30 -14.10
C ALA A 88 -9.17 -17.89 -12.70
N ASP A 89 -8.25 -17.57 -11.79
CA ASP A 89 -8.33 -17.94 -10.37
C ASP A 89 -8.94 -16.81 -9.53
N ALA A 90 -8.67 -15.57 -9.92
CA ALA A 90 -9.27 -14.39 -9.32
C ALA A 90 -9.63 -13.32 -10.35
N LEU A 91 -10.57 -12.46 -9.99
CA LEU A 91 -10.74 -11.17 -10.63
C LEU A 91 -10.74 -10.04 -9.60
N VAL A 92 -10.31 -8.86 -10.03
CA VAL A 92 -10.30 -7.64 -9.22
C VAL A 92 -10.99 -6.52 -9.98
N GLU A 93 -11.94 -5.86 -9.33
CA GLU A 93 -12.64 -4.70 -9.86
C GLU A 93 -12.83 -3.64 -8.76
N GLY A 94 -12.84 -2.37 -9.15
CA GLY A 94 -13.01 -1.24 -8.22
C GLY A 94 -14.06 -0.23 -8.67
N PHE A 95 -15.09 -0.70 -9.38
CA PHE A 95 -16.19 0.15 -9.80
C PHE A 95 -17.19 0.35 -8.65
N ARG A 96 -18.13 1.30 -8.85
CA ARG A 96 -19.23 1.46 -7.90
C ARG A 96 -20.08 0.18 -7.84
N PRO A 97 -20.68 -0.13 -6.68
CA PRO A 97 -21.64 -1.22 -6.56
C PRO A 97 -22.70 -1.19 -7.68
N GLY A 98 -23.01 -2.35 -8.23
CA GLY A 98 -23.97 -2.51 -9.33
C GLY A 98 -23.41 -2.25 -10.74
N VAL A 99 -22.18 -1.73 -10.92
CA VAL A 99 -21.60 -1.51 -12.26
C VAL A 99 -21.36 -2.84 -12.97
N MET A 100 -20.69 -3.78 -12.31
CA MET A 100 -20.36 -5.08 -12.90
C MET A 100 -21.62 -5.89 -13.21
N GLU A 101 -22.64 -5.80 -12.35
CA GLU A 101 -23.94 -6.39 -12.54
C GLU A 101 -24.62 -5.85 -13.81
N ARG A 102 -24.63 -4.53 -14.01
CA ARG A 102 -25.16 -3.91 -15.24
C ARG A 102 -24.41 -4.30 -16.51
N LEU A 103 -23.10 -4.59 -16.40
CA LEU A 103 -22.28 -5.08 -17.50
C LEU A 103 -22.49 -6.57 -17.80
N GLY A 104 -23.25 -7.30 -16.97
CA GLY A 104 -23.38 -8.76 -17.09
C GLY A 104 -22.13 -9.53 -16.61
N LEU A 105 -21.30 -8.88 -15.80
CA LEU A 105 -20.05 -9.42 -15.23
C LEU A 105 -20.10 -9.44 -13.70
N GLY A 106 -21.29 -9.36 -13.10
CA GLY A 106 -21.49 -9.42 -11.65
C GLY A 106 -21.16 -10.81 -11.08
N PRO A 107 -21.03 -10.93 -9.74
CA PRO A 107 -20.64 -12.17 -9.08
C PRO A 107 -21.47 -13.38 -9.47
N ASP A 108 -22.80 -13.27 -9.48
CA ASP A 108 -23.69 -14.41 -9.79
C ASP A 108 -23.41 -15.01 -11.19
N VAL A 109 -23.22 -14.15 -12.20
CA VAL A 109 -22.94 -14.58 -13.57
C VAL A 109 -21.56 -15.22 -13.67
N VAL A 110 -20.54 -14.60 -13.06
CA VAL A 110 -19.17 -15.07 -13.16
C VAL A 110 -18.97 -16.37 -12.37
N LEU A 111 -19.49 -16.45 -11.14
CA LEU A 111 -19.34 -17.62 -10.27
C LEU A 111 -20.18 -18.81 -10.75
N ALA A 112 -21.33 -18.58 -11.40
CA ALA A 112 -22.06 -19.66 -12.07
C ALA A 112 -21.22 -20.31 -13.18
N ARG A 113 -20.39 -19.51 -13.87
CA ARG A 113 -19.51 -19.98 -14.95
C ARG A 113 -18.18 -20.55 -14.45
N ASN A 114 -17.63 -19.97 -13.38
CA ASN A 114 -16.41 -20.43 -12.73
C ASN A 114 -16.60 -20.46 -11.20
N PRO A 115 -17.13 -21.58 -10.65
CA PRO A 115 -17.41 -21.69 -9.22
C PRO A 115 -16.17 -21.60 -8.32
N LYS A 116 -14.96 -21.73 -8.88
CA LYS A 116 -13.68 -21.64 -8.14
C LYS A 116 -13.12 -20.22 -8.07
N LEU A 117 -13.68 -19.27 -8.82
CA LEU A 117 -13.11 -17.94 -8.94
C LEU A 117 -13.28 -17.11 -7.67
N VAL A 118 -12.21 -16.43 -7.26
CA VAL A 118 -12.25 -15.41 -6.21
C VAL A 118 -12.62 -14.05 -6.82
N TYR A 119 -13.73 -13.47 -6.40
CA TYR A 119 -14.25 -12.19 -6.92
C TYR A 119 -13.91 -11.05 -5.97
N GLY A 120 -12.80 -10.34 -6.21
CA GLY A 120 -12.35 -9.20 -5.41
C GLY A 120 -13.01 -7.89 -5.83
N ARG A 121 -13.75 -7.26 -4.91
CA ARG A 121 -14.38 -5.94 -5.08
C ARG A 121 -13.69 -4.93 -4.19
N MET A 122 -13.18 -3.86 -4.78
CA MET A 122 -12.38 -2.84 -4.08
C MET A 122 -13.09 -1.49 -4.11
N THR A 123 -13.76 -1.13 -3.03
CA THR A 123 -14.53 0.11 -2.95
C THR A 123 -14.13 0.94 -1.72
N GLY A 124 -14.59 2.19 -1.67
CA GLY A 124 -14.40 3.04 -0.50
C GLY A 124 -15.32 2.70 0.66
N TRP A 125 -16.60 2.47 0.34
CA TRP A 125 -17.69 2.35 1.31
C TRP A 125 -18.22 0.93 1.52
N GLY A 126 -17.77 -0.05 0.73
CA GLY A 126 -18.34 -1.40 0.69
C GLY A 126 -19.46 -1.56 -0.34
N GLN A 127 -19.94 -2.79 -0.52
CA GLN A 127 -21.08 -3.07 -1.41
C GLN A 127 -22.44 -2.67 -0.80
N GLU A 128 -22.50 -2.54 0.52
CA GLU A 128 -23.73 -2.30 1.28
C GLU A 128 -23.64 -1.07 2.19
N GLY A 129 -24.77 -0.66 2.77
CA GLY A 129 -24.86 0.48 3.67
C GLY A 129 -25.26 1.79 2.98
N PRO A 130 -25.54 2.84 3.78
CA PRO A 130 -26.14 4.09 3.29
C PRO A 130 -25.23 4.87 2.34
N LEU A 131 -23.91 4.66 2.41
CA LEU A 131 -22.91 5.34 1.59
C LEU A 131 -22.41 4.50 0.41
N ALA A 132 -22.85 3.25 0.24
CA ALA A 132 -22.33 2.33 -0.80
C ALA A 132 -22.31 2.95 -2.22
N ASN A 133 -23.33 3.75 -2.54
CA ASN A 133 -23.46 4.40 -3.85
C ASN A 133 -22.89 5.83 -3.90
N ALA A 134 -22.44 6.38 -2.76
CA ALA A 134 -21.88 7.73 -2.67
C ALA A 134 -20.50 7.82 -3.32
N ALA A 135 -20.16 9.01 -3.84
CA ALA A 135 -18.80 9.29 -4.31
C ALA A 135 -17.86 9.47 -3.11
N GLY A 136 -16.57 9.24 -3.31
CA GLY A 136 -15.54 9.54 -2.32
C GLY A 136 -14.14 9.33 -2.86
N HIS A 137 -13.16 9.78 -2.09
CA HIS A 137 -11.75 9.46 -2.22
C HIS A 137 -11.20 9.09 -0.83
N ASP A 138 -9.95 8.61 -0.79
CA ASP A 138 -9.22 8.22 0.43
C ASP A 138 -9.62 9.04 1.67
N ILE A 139 -9.46 10.37 1.58
CA ILE A 139 -9.73 11.31 2.68
C ILE A 139 -11.15 11.18 3.25
N ASN A 140 -12.17 10.92 2.42
CA ASN A 140 -13.55 10.78 2.86
C ASN A 140 -13.72 9.46 3.63
N TYR A 141 -13.11 8.39 3.15
CA TYR A 141 -13.23 7.06 3.76
C TYR A 141 -12.57 7.04 5.15
N ILE A 142 -11.37 7.61 5.28
CA ILE A 142 -10.66 7.68 6.57
C ILE A 142 -11.23 8.75 7.52
N SER A 143 -12.08 9.65 7.03
CA SER A 143 -12.75 10.66 7.88
C SER A 143 -13.75 10.05 8.84
N ILE A 144 -14.39 8.93 8.47
CA ILE A 144 -15.44 8.30 9.29
C ILE A 144 -14.92 7.20 10.23
N THR A 145 -13.64 6.88 10.18
CA THR A 145 -13.04 5.76 10.94
C THR A 145 -12.35 6.20 12.24
N GLY A 146 -12.25 7.51 12.47
CA GLY A 146 -11.42 8.10 13.52
C GLY A 146 -9.95 8.28 13.12
N ALA A 147 -9.50 7.69 12.00
CA ALA A 147 -8.12 7.78 11.56
C ALA A 147 -7.70 9.22 11.21
N LEU A 148 -8.45 9.93 10.36
CA LEU A 148 -8.08 11.30 9.98
C LEU A 148 -8.11 12.24 11.18
N ALA A 149 -9.09 12.08 12.09
CA ALA A 149 -9.21 12.92 13.28
C ALA A 149 -7.97 12.83 14.20
N ALA A 150 -7.28 11.69 14.18
CA ALA A 150 -6.09 11.39 14.98
C ALA A 150 -4.75 11.80 14.33
N ILE A 151 -4.75 12.24 13.06
CA ILE A 151 -3.52 12.50 12.29
C ILE A 151 -3.34 13.99 12.03
N GLY A 152 -2.16 14.51 12.33
CA GLY A 152 -1.76 15.89 12.04
C GLY A 152 -1.39 16.66 13.30
N PRO A 153 -1.03 17.95 13.17
CA PRO A 153 -0.75 18.80 14.31
C PRO A 153 -2.05 19.18 15.03
N LYS A 154 -1.93 19.84 16.17
CA LYS A 154 -3.07 20.20 17.03
C LYS A 154 -4.14 21.02 16.28
N GLU A 155 -3.72 21.89 15.36
CA GLU A 155 -4.55 22.89 14.71
C GLU A 155 -5.59 22.29 13.78
N ALA A 156 -5.21 21.28 12.97
CA ALA A 156 -6.09 20.67 12.00
C ALA A 156 -5.66 19.23 11.66
N PRO A 157 -6.61 18.34 11.34
CA PRO A 157 -6.30 17.07 10.67
C PRO A 157 -5.53 17.30 9.37
N VAL A 158 -4.56 16.43 9.09
CA VAL A 158 -3.81 16.45 7.82
C VAL A 158 -3.94 15.09 7.13
N PRO A 159 -4.32 15.05 5.84
CA PRO A 159 -4.38 13.79 5.10
C PRO A 159 -2.97 13.15 5.04
N PRO A 160 -2.81 11.88 5.47
CA PRO A 160 -1.55 11.15 5.38
C PRO A 160 -1.31 10.65 3.95
N LEU A 161 -1.31 11.58 2.98
CA LEU A 161 -1.49 11.28 1.56
C LEU A 161 -2.73 10.40 1.37
N ASN A 162 -2.66 9.37 0.54
CA ASN A 162 -3.63 8.28 0.44
C ASN A 162 -3.08 6.95 0.97
N LEU A 163 -2.16 6.99 1.93
CA LEU A 163 -1.48 5.80 2.46
C LEU A 163 -2.40 4.96 3.36
N VAL A 164 -3.37 5.58 4.02
CA VAL A 164 -4.21 4.91 5.02
C VAL A 164 -5.45 4.28 4.40
N GLY A 165 -6.18 4.99 3.53
CA GLY A 165 -7.39 4.47 2.89
C GLY A 165 -7.07 3.60 1.68
N ASP A 166 -6.55 4.19 0.60
CA ASP A 166 -6.31 3.49 -0.67
C ASP A 166 -5.35 2.32 -0.49
N PHE A 167 -4.24 2.49 0.24
CA PHE A 167 -3.21 1.45 0.29
C PHE A 167 -3.31 0.56 1.53
N GLY A 168 -3.07 1.12 2.72
CA GLY A 168 -3.06 0.34 3.97
C GLY A 168 -4.39 -0.34 4.28
N GLY A 169 -5.48 0.41 4.23
CA GLY A 169 -6.84 -0.05 4.53
C GLY A 169 -7.59 -0.61 3.32
N GLY A 170 -7.12 -0.36 2.10
CA GLY A 170 -7.77 -0.78 0.87
C GLY A 170 -7.03 -1.92 0.21
N ALA A 171 -6.02 -1.58 -0.59
CA ALA A 171 -5.29 -2.52 -1.43
C ALA A 171 -4.67 -3.68 -0.65
N LEU A 172 -4.09 -3.44 0.54
CA LEU A 172 -3.52 -4.51 1.34
C LEU A 172 -4.59 -5.45 1.91
N TYR A 173 -5.76 -4.95 2.29
CA TYR A 173 -6.90 -5.80 2.71
C TYR A 173 -7.47 -6.59 1.54
N LEU A 174 -7.53 -6.01 0.34
CA LEU A 174 -7.90 -6.74 -0.87
C LEU A 174 -6.91 -7.86 -1.18
N VAL A 175 -5.60 -7.59 -1.13
CA VAL A 175 -4.56 -8.62 -1.34
C VAL A 175 -4.71 -9.73 -0.30
N VAL A 176 -4.87 -9.40 0.99
CA VAL A 176 -5.08 -10.40 2.05
C VAL A 176 -6.33 -11.23 1.79
N GLY A 177 -7.46 -10.59 1.49
CA GLY A 177 -8.73 -11.27 1.22
C GLY A 177 -8.66 -12.18 0.00
N VAL A 178 -8.06 -11.72 -1.10
CA VAL A 178 -7.87 -12.52 -2.32
C VAL A 178 -6.96 -13.72 -2.04
N LEU A 179 -5.83 -13.53 -1.36
CA LEU A 179 -4.93 -14.63 -1.03
C LEU A 179 -5.58 -15.66 -0.10
N ALA A 180 -6.31 -15.21 0.93
CA ALA A 180 -7.04 -16.09 1.83
C ALA A 180 -8.11 -16.90 1.09
N ALA A 181 -8.89 -16.24 0.22
CA ALA A 181 -9.91 -16.90 -0.58
C ALA A 181 -9.33 -17.85 -1.64
N LEU A 182 -8.17 -17.53 -2.23
CA LEU A 182 -7.48 -18.45 -3.15
C LEU A 182 -7.00 -19.72 -2.43
N LEU A 183 -6.46 -19.59 -1.22
CA LEU A 183 -6.05 -20.72 -0.39
C LEU A 183 -7.26 -21.57 0.06
N GLU A 184 -8.37 -20.93 0.37
CA GLU A 184 -9.64 -21.60 0.68
C GLU A 184 -10.13 -22.38 -0.54
N ALA A 185 -10.20 -21.73 -1.71
CA ALA A 185 -10.70 -22.30 -2.96
C ALA A 185 -9.88 -23.51 -3.43
N GLN A 186 -8.57 -23.53 -3.14
CA GLN A 186 -7.73 -24.71 -3.41
C GLN A 186 -8.19 -25.95 -2.62
N LYS A 187 -8.74 -25.77 -1.41
CA LYS A 187 -9.21 -26.86 -0.56
C LYS A 187 -10.67 -27.21 -0.84
N SER A 188 -11.53 -26.20 -0.92
CA SER A 188 -12.99 -26.37 -1.05
C SER A 188 -13.42 -26.63 -2.50
N GLY A 189 -12.60 -26.22 -3.47
CA GLY A 189 -12.99 -26.16 -4.86
C GLY A 189 -14.07 -25.12 -5.15
N LYS A 190 -14.25 -24.12 -4.27
CA LYS A 190 -15.20 -23.02 -4.41
C LYS A 190 -14.53 -21.69 -4.12
N GLY A 191 -14.73 -20.71 -4.99
CA GLY A 191 -14.36 -19.34 -4.73
C GLY A 191 -15.46 -18.60 -3.98
N GLN A 192 -15.25 -17.31 -3.79
CA GLN A 192 -16.18 -16.42 -3.07
C GLN A 192 -15.95 -14.97 -3.46
N VAL A 193 -16.89 -14.10 -3.05
CA VAL A 193 -16.72 -12.65 -3.16
C VAL A 193 -15.89 -12.16 -1.97
N VAL A 194 -14.90 -11.31 -2.26
CA VAL A 194 -14.14 -10.55 -1.27
C VAL A 194 -14.60 -9.10 -1.43
N ASP A 195 -15.42 -8.61 -0.50
CA ASP A 195 -15.76 -7.19 -0.40
C ASP A 195 -14.71 -6.48 0.46
N ALA A 196 -13.82 -5.73 -0.17
CA ALA A 196 -12.82 -4.93 0.50
C ALA A 196 -13.24 -3.46 0.46
N ALA A 197 -13.70 -2.94 1.60
CA ALA A 197 -14.02 -1.53 1.79
C ALA A 197 -12.86 -0.79 2.46
N MET A 198 -12.45 0.35 1.90
CA MET A 198 -11.37 1.17 2.49
C MET A 198 -11.73 1.69 3.88
N CYS A 199 -12.99 2.01 4.16
CA CYS A 199 -13.43 2.42 5.49
C CYS A 199 -13.24 1.30 6.53
N ASP A 200 -13.53 0.05 6.16
CA ASP A 200 -13.41 -1.09 7.07
C ASP A 200 -11.95 -1.39 7.37
N GLY A 201 -11.11 -1.46 6.34
CA GLY A 201 -9.70 -1.70 6.55
C GLY A 201 -8.98 -0.55 7.26
N ALA A 202 -9.35 0.71 6.98
CA ALA A 202 -8.81 1.86 7.71
C ALA A 202 -9.26 1.89 9.18
N ALA A 203 -10.51 1.50 9.50
CA ALA A 203 -10.96 1.31 10.87
C ALA A 203 -10.22 0.16 11.56
N SER A 204 -10.02 -0.95 10.84
CA SER A 204 -9.25 -2.10 11.34
C SER A 204 -7.78 -1.74 11.63
N LEU A 205 -7.14 -0.90 10.81
CA LEU A 205 -5.80 -0.35 11.11
C LEU A 205 -5.75 0.48 12.40
N MET A 206 -6.87 1.05 12.83
CA MET A 206 -6.97 1.81 14.08
C MET A 206 -7.11 0.94 15.34
N SER A 207 -7.18 -0.39 15.22
CA SER A 207 -7.47 -1.31 16.33
C SER A 207 -6.61 -1.07 17.58
N PHE A 208 -5.30 -0.85 17.41
CA PHE A 208 -4.40 -0.54 18.52
C PHE A 208 -4.81 0.74 19.28
N PHE A 209 -5.24 1.78 18.58
CA PHE A 209 -5.64 3.05 19.19
C PHE A 209 -7.02 2.94 19.86
N PHE A 210 -7.93 2.13 19.31
CA PHE A 210 -9.19 1.80 19.98
C PHE A 210 -8.94 1.03 21.29
N ASP A 211 -7.98 0.11 21.32
CA ASP A 211 -7.57 -0.58 22.55
C ASP A 211 -6.95 0.40 23.56
N MET A 212 -6.00 1.24 23.12
CA MET A 212 -5.39 2.27 23.95
C MET A 212 -6.43 3.24 24.54
N LYS A 213 -7.44 3.65 23.77
CA LYS A 213 -8.55 4.46 24.24
C LYS A 213 -9.37 3.73 25.31
N THR A 214 -9.68 2.45 25.06
CA THR A 214 -10.43 1.61 26.01
C THR A 214 -9.70 1.46 27.34
N LEU A 215 -8.37 1.34 27.31
CA LEU A 215 -7.50 1.28 28.49
C LEU A 215 -7.22 2.64 29.15
N GLY A 216 -7.80 3.74 28.64
CA GLY A 216 -7.57 5.10 29.16
C GLY A 216 -6.17 5.64 28.89
N ARG A 217 -5.42 5.02 27.96
CA ARG A 217 -4.04 5.39 27.58
C ARG A 217 -3.97 6.22 26.29
N TRP A 218 -5.11 6.51 25.67
CA TRP A 218 -5.24 7.42 24.55
C TRP A 218 -6.17 8.56 24.91
N THR A 219 -5.75 9.79 24.63
CA THR A 219 -6.58 10.98 24.77
C THR A 219 -6.97 11.48 23.40
N GLU A 220 -8.27 11.65 23.17
CA GLU A 220 -8.76 12.22 21.92
C GLU A 220 -8.22 13.63 21.68
N GLY A 221 -7.85 13.89 20.43
CA GLY A 221 -7.08 15.04 20.00
C GLY A 221 -5.83 14.62 19.22
N ARG A 222 -5.09 15.60 18.74
CA ARG A 222 -3.84 15.44 17.98
C ARG A 222 -2.71 16.11 18.73
N ASP A 223 -1.50 15.58 18.57
CA ASP A 223 -0.29 16.04 19.27
C ASP A 223 -0.43 15.96 20.80
N ARG A 224 -1.07 14.89 21.30
CA ARG A 224 -1.35 14.68 22.74
C ARG A 224 -0.93 13.31 23.26
N ASN A 225 -0.52 12.41 22.37
CA ASN A 225 -0.25 11.02 22.67
C ASN A 225 1.21 10.70 22.32
N PHE A 226 1.74 9.58 22.80
CA PHE A 226 3.15 9.28 22.55
C PHE A 226 3.46 8.81 21.12
N LEU A 227 2.44 8.52 20.27
CA LEU A 227 2.64 8.09 18.87
C LEU A 227 2.08 9.07 17.82
N ASP A 228 1.49 10.19 18.23
CA ASP A 228 0.89 11.18 17.31
C ASP A 228 1.75 12.45 17.15
N GLY A 229 2.96 12.42 17.72
CA GLY A 229 3.87 13.56 17.81
C GLY A 229 3.85 14.26 19.16
N GLY A 230 2.89 13.99 20.05
CA GLY A 230 2.74 14.66 21.34
C GLY A 230 3.96 14.56 22.27
N ALA A 231 4.54 13.36 22.37
CA ALA A 231 5.73 13.11 23.18
C ALA A 231 7.01 13.69 22.56
N HIS A 232 7.87 14.32 23.36
CA HIS A 232 9.15 14.85 22.87
C HIS A 232 10.09 13.74 22.38
N PHE A 233 9.98 12.52 22.89
CA PHE A 233 10.81 11.39 22.45
C PHE A 233 10.20 10.61 21.27
N TYR A 234 9.10 11.07 20.67
CA TYR A 234 8.53 10.48 19.45
C TYR A 234 8.01 11.57 18.51
N GLY A 235 8.84 12.01 17.56
CA GLY A 235 8.49 13.13 16.70
C GLY A 235 9.57 13.50 15.69
N VAL A 236 9.31 14.61 14.98
CA VAL A 236 10.21 15.17 13.96
C VAL A 236 10.77 16.51 14.41
N TYR A 237 12.07 16.72 14.19
CA TYR A 237 12.81 17.88 14.66
C TYR A 237 13.58 18.53 13.51
N GLU A 238 13.43 19.84 13.37
CA GLU A 238 14.14 20.63 12.37
C GLU A 238 15.59 20.90 12.81
N CYS A 239 16.54 20.69 11.92
CA CYS A 239 17.96 20.90 12.13
C CYS A 239 18.39 22.32 11.70
N ALA A 240 19.64 22.70 11.97
CA ALA A 240 20.22 24.00 11.61
C ALA A 240 20.14 24.29 10.10
N CYS A 241 20.19 23.25 9.27
CA CYS A 241 20.13 23.34 7.81
C CYS A 241 18.72 23.40 7.22
N GLY A 242 17.66 23.42 8.05
CA GLY A 242 16.27 23.42 7.59
C GLY A 242 15.72 22.04 7.18
N HIS A 243 16.55 21.00 7.22
CA HIS A 243 16.10 19.60 7.06
C HIS A 243 15.69 18.98 8.41
N PHE A 244 15.06 17.82 8.38
CA PHE A 244 14.49 17.20 9.59
C PHE A 244 15.15 15.86 9.93
N VAL A 245 15.08 15.51 11.21
CA VAL A 245 15.38 14.17 11.74
C VAL A 245 14.15 13.65 12.50
N SER A 246 14.02 12.33 12.61
CA SER A 246 12.99 11.68 13.41
C SER A 246 13.60 10.99 14.62
N ILE A 247 12.89 11.07 15.75
CA ILE A 247 13.23 10.40 17.01
C ILE A 247 12.05 9.51 17.40
N GLY A 248 12.36 8.29 17.87
CA GLY A 248 11.39 7.33 18.40
C GLY A 248 11.88 6.61 19.65
N SER A 249 12.61 7.30 20.54
CA SER A 249 13.24 6.74 21.75
C SER A 249 12.21 6.48 22.87
N ILE A 250 11.30 5.53 22.66
CA ILE A 250 10.22 5.23 23.61
C ILE A 250 10.75 4.52 24.85
N GLU A 251 11.59 3.51 24.67
CA GLU A 251 12.10 2.70 25.76
C GLU A 251 13.15 3.46 26.59
N PRO A 252 13.15 3.33 27.93
CA PRO A 252 14.01 4.13 28.81
C PRO A 252 15.52 4.05 28.47
N GLN A 253 16.00 2.88 28.06
CA GLN A 253 17.41 2.70 27.69
C GLN A 253 17.78 3.42 26.38
N PHE A 254 16.86 3.49 25.41
CA PHE A 254 17.06 4.22 24.16
C PHE A 254 16.96 5.73 24.40
N TYR A 255 16.06 6.15 25.28
CA TYR A 255 15.95 7.53 25.72
C TYR A 255 17.18 8.00 26.51
N ALA A 256 17.79 7.14 27.31
CA ALA A 256 19.06 7.43 27.98
C ALA A 256 20.19 7.70 26.95
N LEU A 257 20.28 6.90 25.88
CA LEU A 257 21.22 7.15 24.79
C LEU A 257 20.92 8.46 24.07
N LEU A 258 19.65 8.80 23.83
CA LEU A 258 19.29 10.10 23.27
C LEU A 258 19.82 11.23 24.16
N ARG A 259 19.62 11.13 25.48
CA ARG A 259 20.08 12.14 26.43
C ARG A 259 21.61 12.28 26.41
N GLU A 260 22.32 11.17 26.39
CA GLU A 260 23.78 11.16 26.31
C GLU A 260 24.29 11.84 25.02
N HIS A 261 23.84 11.33 23.86
CA HIS A 261 24.35 11.78 22.56
C HIS A 261 23.88 13.19 22.16
N ALA A 262 22.73 13.64 22.66
CA ALA A 262 22.21 14.99 22.46
C ALA A 262 22.56 15.96 23.62
N ALA A 263 23.35 15.51 24.60
CA ALA A 263 23.76 16.27 25.78
C ALA A 263 22.58 16.89 26.58
N LEU A 264 21.51 16.12 26.76
CA LEU A 264 20.31 16.49 27.51
C LEU A 264 20.52 16.28 29.01
N THR A 265 21.30 17.18 29.64
CA THR A 265 21.71 17.07 31.06
C THR A 265 20.70 17.68 32.04
N ASP A 266 19.71 18.42 31.56
CA ASP A 266 18.69 19.03 32.40
C ASP A 266 17.83 17.95 33.09
N ALA A 267 17.58 18.11 34.39
CA ALA A 267 16.77 17.18 35.20
C ALA A 267 15.32 17.12 34.72
N ASP A 268 14.82 18.14 34.01
CA ASP A 268 13.48 18.12 33.42
C ASP A 268 13.28 16.91 32.49
N PHE A 269 14.35 16.42 31.84
CA PHE A 269 14.30 15.24 30.98
C PHE A 269 14.10 13.92 31.74
N ASP A 270 14.17 13.90 33.06
CA ASP A 270 13.81 12.71 33.86
C ASP A 270 12.29 12.40 33.77
N ALA A 271 11.47 13.39 33.43
CA ALA A 271 10.02 13.28 33.28
C ALA A 271 9.60 12.69 31.91
N GLN A 272 10.32 11.69 31.39
CA GLN A 272 10.09 11.12 30.07
C GLN A 272 8.61 10.76 29.85
N MET A 273 8.00 9.99 30.76
CA MET A 273 6.63 9.48 30.59
C MET A 273 5.55 10.35 31.24
N ASP A 274 5.83 11.62 31.55
CA ASP A 274 4.83 12.57 32.05
C ASP A 274 4.28 13.44 30.91
N PRO A 275 3.02 13.22 30.46
CA PRO A 275 2.42 13.99 29.37
C PRO A 275 2.32 15.49 29.64
N LYS A 276 2.32 15.92 30.90
CA LYS A 276 2.28 17.35 31.25
C LYS A 276 3.60 18.04 30.95
N ALA A 277 4.72 17.32 31.00
CA ALA A 277 6.05 17.86 30.74
C ALA A 277 6.38 17.93 29.24
N TRP A 278 5.76 17.07 28.41
CA TRP A 278 6.10 16.93 26.99
C TRP A 278 6.13 18.24 26.19
N PRO A 279 5.17 19.19 26.33
CA PRO A 279 5.21 20.43 25.54
C PRO A 279 6.49 21.24 25.79
N ALA A 280 6.90 21.39 27.06
CA ALA A 280 8.10 22.13 27.42
C ALA A 280 9.37 21.39 26.99
N LEU A 281 9.41 20.07 27.19
CA LEU A 281 10.55 19.23 26.78
C LEU A 281 10.72 19.19 25.26
N LYS A 282 9.62 19.24 24.49
CA LYS A 282 9.65 19.31 23.03
C LYS A 282 10.32 20.60 22.56
N GLU A 283 10.04 21.74 23.19
CA GLU A 283 10.73 23.01 22.85
C GLU A 283 12.23 22.97 23.15
N LYS A 284 12.63 22.38 24.28
CA LYS A 284 14.06 22.16 24.58
C LYS A 284 14.72 21.27 23.52
N LEU A 285 14.06 20.18 23.14
CA LEU A 285 14.59 19.23 22.18
C LEU A 285 14.66 19.81 20.75
N LYS A 286 13.69 20.66 20.37
CA LYS A 286 13.76 21.46 19.15
C LYS A 286 15.02 22.34 19.13
N ALA A 287 15.29 23.06 20.21
CA ALA A 287 16.49 23.91 20.30
C ALA A 287 17.79 23.09 20.17
N VAL A 288 17.84 21.90 20.77
CA VAL A 288 18.98 20.99 20.65
C VAL A 288 19.17 20.57 19.20
N PHE A 289 18.16 20.01 18.54
CA PHE A 289 18.31 19.55 17.15
C PHE A 289 18.59 20.69 16.18
N LYS A 290 18.10 21.91 16.44
CA LYS A 290 18.40 23.11 15.66
C LYS A 290 19.86 23.56 15.75
N SER A 291 20.65 23.04 16.69
CA SER A 291 22.05 23.44 16.89
C SER A 291 23.06 22.82 15.91
N LYS A 292 22.69 21.74 15.20
CA LYS A 292 23.56 21.06 14.21
C LYS A 292 22.81 20.75 12.94
N THR A 293 23.54 20.45 11.87
CA THR A 293 22.93 20.01 10.61
C THR A 293 22.40 18.58 10.73
N ARG A 294 21.50 18.17 9.82
CA ARG A 294 21.02 16.78 9.72
C ARG A 294 22.19 15.79 9.57
N GLU A 295 23.20 16.15 8.77
CA GLU A 295 24.38 15.30 8.53
C GLU A 295 25.24 15.13 9.79
N ASP A 296 25.42 16.19 10.58
CA ASP A 296 26.13 16.08 11.85
C ASP A 296 25.38 15.17 12.83
N TRP A 297 24.06 15.26 12.90
CA TRP A 297 23.26 14.35 13.71
C TRP A 297 23.32 12.90 13.22
N CYS A 298 23.31 12.66 11.90
CA CYS A 298 23.54 11.33 11.33
C CYS A 298 24.88 10.75 11.80
N LYS A 299 25.97 11.54 11.76
CA LYS A 299 27.30 11.09 12.24
C LYS A 299 27.30 10.71 13.72
N ILE A 300 26.44 11.33 14.54
CA ILE A 300 26.35 11.10 15.98
C ILE A 300 25.43 9.92 16.33
N MET A 301 24.30 9.79 15.63
CA MET A 301 23.16 8.97 16.10
C MET A 301 22.74 7.86 15.13
N GLU A 302 23.09 7.94 13.84
CA GLU A 302 22.62 6.95 12.87
C GLU A 302 23.25 5.56 13.13
N GLY A 303 22.42 4.52 13.12
CA GLY A 303 22.85 3.16 13.44
C GLY A 303 23.00 2.85 14.94
N THR A 304 22.69 3.81 15.82
CA THR A 304 22.61 3.58 17.27
C THR A 304 21.21 3.13 17.69
N ASP A 305 21.09 2.68 18.95
CA ASP A 305 19.81 2.32 19.58
C ASP A 305 18.96 3.53 20.01
N ILE A 306 19.33 4.77 19.63
CA ILE A 306 18.53 5.97 19.92
C ILE A 306 17.17 5.96 19.22
N CYS A 307 16.97 5.10 18.20
CA CYS A 307 15.82 5.17 17.30
C CYS A 307 15.79 6.50 16.52
N PHE A 308 16.93 6.83 15.92
CA PHE A 308 17.15 8.02 15.10
C PHE A 308 17.11 7.66 13.60
N ALA A 309 16.57 8.55 12.77
CA ALA A 309 16.75 8.51 11.32
C ALA A 309 16.69 9.92 10.70
N PRO A 310 17.42 10.17 9.58
CA PRO A 310 17.18 11.37 8.79
C PRO A 310 15.81 11.31 8.09
N VAL A 311 15.08 12.43 8.06
CA VAL A 311 13.89 12.54 7.23
C VAL A 311 14.32 12.90 5.81
N LEU A 312 14.07 11.98 4.88
CA LEU A 312 14.54 12.04 3.50
C LEU A 312 13.39 12.30 2.52
N THR A 313 13.67 13.08 1.49
CA THR A 313 12.84 13.18 0.29
C THR A 313 12.88 11.86 -0.51
N MET A 314 11.97 11.70 -1.47
CA MET A 314 11.96 10.50 -2.34
C MET A 314 13.28 10.30 -3.07
N SER A 315 13.93 11.36 -3.54
CA SER A 315 15.21 11.28 -4.25
C SER A 315 16.33 10.81 -3.32
N GLU A 316 16.46 11.43 -2.15
CA GLU A 316 17.50 11.09 -1.15
C GLU A 316 17.32 9.65 -0.63
N ALA A 317 16.07 9.20 -0.42
CA ALA A 317 15.79 7.84 0.06
C ALA A 317 16.35 6.76 -0.90
N THR A 318 16.41 7.04 -2.20
CA THR A 318 16.96 6.11 -3.20
C THR A 318 18.48 5.99 -3.16
N GLU A 319 19.15 6.86 -2.41
CA GLU A 319 20.61 6.95 -2.31
C GLU A 319 21.11 6.59 -0.91
N HIS A 320 20.21 6.52 0.07
CA HIS A 320 20.54 6.14 1.44
C HIS A 320 21.26 4.78 1.51
N PRO A 321 22.42 4.66 2.17
CA PRO A 321 23.24 3.45 2.14
C PRO A 321 22.49 2.17 2.54
N HIS A 322 21.64 2.24 3.57
CA HIS A 322 20.82 1.08 3.98
C HIS A 322 19.79 0.67 2.92
N MET A 323 19.19 1.65 2.22
CA MET A 323 18.18 1.39 1.18
C MET A 323 18.82 0.80 -0.07
N VAL A 324 20.02 1.28 -0.43
CA VAL A 324 20.86 0.75 -1.51
C VAL A 324 21.34 -0.67 -1.19
N ALA A 325 21.94 -0.91 -0.02
CA ALA A 325 22.44 -2.23 0.37
C ALA A 325 21.33 -3.29 0.38
N ARG A 326 20.10 -2.86 0.69
CA ARG A 326 18.93 -3.73 0.66
C ARG A 326 18.30 -3.84 -0.73
N ASN A 327 18.66 -3.06 -1.74
CA ASN A 327 17.96 -2.99 -3.03
C ASN A 327 16.46 -2.70 -2.85
N VAL A 328 16.12 -1.75 -1.97
CA VAL A 328 14.70 -1.37 -1.76
C VAL A 328 14.13 -0.68 -2.99
N PHE A 329 14.94 0.11 -3.66
CA PHE A 329 14.59 0.75 -4.93
C PHE A 329 15.28 0.03 -6.09
N ILE A 330 14.55 -0.17 -7.17
CA ILE A 330 15.04 -0.70 -8.44
C ILE A 330 14.94 0.38 -9.51
N GLU A 331 15.66 0.21 -10.61
CA GLU A 331 15.57 1.11 -11.76
C GLU A 331 14.91 0.41 -12.95
N ARG A 332 13.92 1.06 -13.57
CA ARG A 332 13.29 0.60 -14.81
C ARG A 332 13.00 1.80 -15.70
N HIS A 333 13.40 1.75 -16.98
CA HIS A 333 13.21 2.83 -17.95
C HIS A 333 13.71 4.20 -17.45
N GLY A 334 14.85 4.21 -16.74
CA GLY A 334 15.45 5.40 -16.13
C GLY A 334 14.70 5.97 -14.92
N VAL A 335 13.77 5.20 -14.33
CA VAL A 335 12.98 5.60 -13.16
C VAL A 335 13.31 4.69 -11.97
N LYS A 336 13.92 5.28 -10.93
CA LYS A 336 14.04 4.64 -9.63
C LYS A 336 12.67 4.53 -8.96
N GLN A 337 12.33 3.34 -8.48
CA GLN A 337 11.02 3.03 -7.90
C GLN A 337 11.13 1.91 -6.86
N PRO A 338 10.16 1.77 -5.94
CA PRO A 338 10.16 0.67 -4.98
C PRO A 338 10.16 -0.71 -5.66
N GLY A 339 11.03 -1.61 -5.21
CA GLY A 339 11.03 -3.01 -5.61
C GLY A 339 9.91 -3.82 -4.93
N PRO A 340 9.71 -5.09 -5.29
CA PRO A 340 8.72 -5.97 -4.66
C PRO A 340 8.93 -6.14 -3.15
N ALA A 341 7.83 -6.21 -2.41
CA ALA A 341 7.80 -6.51 -0.98
C ALA A 341 6.58 -7.39 -0.63
N PRO A 342 6.66 -8.29 0.38
CA PRO A 342 7.86 -8.64 1.16
C PRO A 342 8.86 -9.48 0.36
N ARG A 343 9.96 -9.92 1.00
CA ARG A 343 10.98 -10.78 0.38
C ARG A 343 10.71 -12.25 0.71
N PHE A 344 10.93 -13.12 -0.27
CA PHE A 344 10.80 -14.56 -0.13
C PHE A 344 12.16 -15.22 -0.37
N SER A 345 12.60 -16.07 0.56
CA SER A 345 13.93 -16.69 0.52
C SER A 345 14.11 -17.74 -0.58
N ARG A 346 13.05 -18.51 -0.89
CA ARG A 346 13.08 -19.59 -1.88
C ARG A 346 12.50 -19.21 -3.24
N THR A 347 11.47 -18.37 -3.26
CA THR A 347 10.72 -17.96 -4.45
C THR A 347 10.68 -16.45 -4.53
N PRO A 348 11.82 -15.77 -4.77
CA PRO A 348 11.89 -14.31 -4.77
C PRO A 348 10.92 -13.71 -5.79
N SER A 349 10.27 -12.61 -5.41
CA SER A 349 9.43 -11.81 -6.30
C SER A 349 10.29 -11.08 -7.33
N THR A 350 9.76 -10.89 -8.54
CA THR A 350 10.48 -10.23 -9.64
C THR A 350 9.56 -9.30 -10.41
N VAL A 351 10.05 -8.09 -10.69
CA VAL A 351 9.36 -7.15 -11.58
C VAL A 351 9.48 -7.63 -13.02
N ARG A 352 8.36 -7.56 -13.76
CA ARG A 352 8.28 -7.90 -15.18
C ARG A 352 7.87 -6.68 -15.99
N GLU A 353 8.21 -6.68 -17.28
CA GLU A 353 7.72 -5.65 -18.20
C GLU A 353 6.21 -5.83 -18.44
N PRO A 354 5.45 -4.73 -18.54
CA PRO A 354 4.11 -4.81 -19.07
C PRO A 354 4.14 -5.11 -20.57
N GLU A 355 3.13 -5.83 -21.06
CA GLU A 355 2.99 -6.15 -22.48
C GLU A 355 1.54 -5.97 -22.94
N GLY A 356 1.36 -5.60 -24.21
CA GLY A 356 0.04 -5.66 -24.85
C GLY A 356 -0.32 -7.10 -25.18
N ALA A 357 -1.59 -7.47 -25.05
CA ALA A 357 -2.05 -8.83 -25.33
C ALA A 357 -3.41 -8.85 -26.03
N GLU A 358 -3.66 -9.94 -26.76
CA GLU A 358 -4.95 -10.24 -27.38
C GLU A 358 -5.73 -11.24 -26.53
N ILE A 359 -7.00 -10.95 -26.26
CA ILE A 359 -7.84 -11.76 -25.35
C ILE A 359 -7.96 -13.23 -25.76
N GLY A 360 -8.07 -13.49 -27.08
CA GLY A 360 -8.13 -14.86 -27.60
C GLY A 360 -6.86 -15.67 -27.34
N ALA A 361 -5.69 -15.04 -27.49
CA ALA A 361 -4.39 -15.67 -27.27
C ALA A 361 -4.17 -16.00 -25.78
N VAL A 362 -4.49 -15.05 -24.90
CA VAL A 362 -4.41 -15.26 -23.44
C VAL A 362 -5.36 -16.37 -22.98
N THR A 363 -6.61 -16.34 -23.47
CA THR A 363 -7.61 -17.36 -23.13
C THR A 363 -7.17 -18.75 -23.59
N ALA A 364 -6.64 -18.88 -24.80
CA ALA A 364 -6.11 -20.15 -25.31
C ALA A 364 -4.94 -20.66 -24.46
N ALA A 365 -3.99 -19.78 -24.10
CA ALA A 365 -2.86 -20.13 -23.25
C ALA A 365 -3.29 -20.59 -21.85
N TRP A 366 -4.31 -19.98 -21.25
CA TRP A 366 -4.85 -20.39 -19.96
C TRP A 366 -5.61 -21.72 -20.02
N LYS A 367 -6.30 -22.03 -21.12
CA LYS A 367 -6.97 -23.33 -21.30
C LYS A 367 -5.98 -24.51 -21.34
N LEU A 368 -4.81 -24.32 -21.95
CA LEU A 368 -3.78 -25.36 -22.10
C LEU A 368 -3.05 -25.74 -20.80
N ARG A 369 -3.20 -24.93 -19.75
CA ARG A 369 -2.57 -25.14 -18.43
C ARG A 369 -3.52 -25.82 -17.42
N LYS A 370 -4.65 -26.39 -17.88
CA LYS A 370 -5.62 -27.12 -17.03
C LYS A 370 -5.20 -28.56 -16.81
#